data_AF-A0A3A9SXF8-F1
#
_entry.id   AF-A0A3A9SXF8-F1
#
_cell.length_a   1.000
_cell.length_b   1.000
_cell.length_c   1.000
_cell.angle_alpha   90.00
_cell.angle_beta   90.00
_cell.angle_gamma   90.00
#
_symmetry.space_group_name_H-M   'P 1'
#
loop_
_entity.id
_entity.type
_entity.pdbx_description
1 polymer ?
#
loop_
_entity_poly.entity_id
_entity_poly.type
_entity_poly.pdbx_seq_one_letter_code
_entity_poly.pdbx_strand_id
1 'polypeptide(L)'
;MTIGREDLIHSLAKSMGVGGDAQKSQYAPSKYNADSGTIFTNGHVITRTTIEQAKAYFNAQYRKLAERDDEGAKDMASIYEVAMEAINMMVETGPAPGGTPGQS
;
A
#
# COMPACT_ATOMS: atom_id res chain seq x y z
N MET A 1 30.20 25.78 -26.30
CA MET A 1 29.37 24.56 -26.27
C MET A 1 29.70 23.81 -24.98
N THR A 2 29.12 24.25 -23.85
CA THR A 2 29.34 23.61 -22.55
C THR A 2 28.40 22.41 -22.49
N ILE A 3 28.90 21.23 -22.85
CA ILE A 3 28.21 19.96 -22.60
C ILE A 3 27.90 19.97 -21.10
N GLY A 4 26.62 20.14 -20.78
CA GLY A 4 26.16 20.43 -19.44
C GLY A 4 26.56 19.30 -18.53
N ARG A 5 27.16 19.61 -17.39
CA ARG A 5 27.48 18.64 -16.33
C ARG A 5 26.31 17.70 -16.04
N GLU A 6 25.09 18.20 -16.21
CA GLU A 6 23.82 17.48 -16.07
C GLU A 6 23.64 16.35 -17.09
N ASP A 7 24.01 16.53 -18.36
CA ASP A 7 23.91 15.45 -19.37
C ASP A 7 24.88 14.32 -19.07
N LEU A 8 26.07 14.66 -18.55
CA LEU A 8 27.05 13.67 -18.12
C LEU A 8 26.53 12.89 -16.89
N ILE A 9 25.95 13.58 -15.91
CA ILE A 9 25.34 12.97 -14.72
C ILE A 9 24.18 12.05 -15.12
N HIS A 10 23.31 12.46 -16.04
CA HIS A 10 22.22 11.61 -16.53
C HIS A 10 22.74 10.37 -17.26
N SER A 11 23.78 10.52 -18.07
CA SER A 11 24.39 9.37 -18.76
C SER A 11 25.04 8.37 -17.77
N LEU A 12 25.64 8.87 -16.69
CA LEU A 12 26.23 8.08 -15.59
C LEU A 12 25.17 7.37 -14.74
N ALA A 13 24.11 8.06 -14.34
CA ALA A 13 23.00 7.46 -13.58
C ALA A 13 22.32 6.33 -14.38
N LYS A 14 22.17 6.53 -15.70
CA LYS A 14 21.62 5.52 -16.62
C LYS A 14 22.55 4.32 -16.79
N SER A 15 23.86 4.55 -16.93
CA SER A 15 24.85 3.48 -17.12
C SER A 15 25.20 2.71 -15.85
N MET A 16 25.00 3.30 -14.67
CA MET A 16 25.10 2.60 -13.38
C MET A 16 23.80 1.90 -12.94
N GLY A 17 22.74 1.92 -13.75
CA GLY A 17 21.45 1.31 -13.42
C GLY A 17 20.67 2.01 -12.30
N VAL A 18 21.08 3.22 -11.91
CA VAL A 18 20.46 4.06 -10.86
C VAL A 18 19.51 5.09 -11.49
N GLY A 19 18.94 4.79 -12.65
CA GLY A 19 18.09 5.70 -13.41
C GLY A 19 16.76 5.06 -13.72
N GLY A 20 15.74 5.31 -12.90
CA GLY A 20 14.34 5.09 -13.25
C GLY A 20 13.50 4.38 -12.19
N ASP A 21 14.02 3.31 -11.59
CA ASP A 21 13.21 2.40 -10.76
C ASP A 21 13.49 2.50 -9.26
N ALA A 22 14.71 2.84 -8.86
CA ALA A 22 15.07 2.97 -7.44
C ALA A 22 14.35 4.14 -6.76
N GLN A 23 14.06 5.23 -7.48
CA GLN A 23 13.33 6.38 -6.96
C GLN A 23 11.81 6.15 -6.94
N LYS A 24 11.28 5.31 -7.83
CA LYS A 24 9.87 4.87 -7.78
C LYS A 24 9.60 3.96 -6.59
N SER A 25 10.59 3.19 -6.12
CA SER A 25 10.41 2.30 -4.96
C SER A 25 10.24 3.04 -3.63
N GLN A 26 10.70 4.29 -3.51
CA GLN A 26 10.52 5.06 -2.26
C GLN A 26 9.12 5.66 -2.11
N TYR A 27 8.36 5.76 -3.21
CA TYR A 27 7.00 6.29 -3.27
C TYR A 27 6.03 5.32 -3.93
N ALA A 28 6.41 4.05 -4.09
CA ALA A 28 5.50 3.04 -4.59
C ALA A 28 4.38 2.90 -3.53
N PRO A 29 3.11 3.11 -3.89
CA PRO A 29 2.01 2.84 -2.98
C PRO A 29 2.21 1.42 -2.44
N SER A 30 1.99 1.21 -1.14
CA SER A 30 2.04 -0.11 -0.51
C SER A 30 0.97 -1.00 -1.13
N LYS A 31 1.25 -1.55 -2.32
CA LYS A 31 0.29 -2.28 -3.14
C LYS A 31 0.22 -3.71 -2.64
N TYR A 32 -1.01 -4.18 -2.50
CA TYR A 32 -1.26 -5.60 -2.30
C TYR A 32 -0.85 -6.37 -3.55
N ASN A 33 -0.02 -7.39 -3.36
CA ASN A 33 0.30 -8.37 -4.38
C ASN A 33 -0.71 -9.53 -4.24
N ALA A 34 -1.57 -9.69 -5.25
CA ALA A 34 -2.60 -10.73 -5.26
C ALA A 34 -2.01 -12.14 -5.38
N ASP A 35 -0.87 -12.29 -6.07
CA ASP A 35 -0.21 -13.57 -6.30
C ASP A 35 0.41 -14.14 -5.02
N SER A 36 1.15 -13.30 -4.28
CA SER A 36 1.77 -13.68 -3.01
C SER A 36 0.84 -13.47 -1.80
N GLY A 37 -0.23 -12.69 -1.96
CA GLY A 37 -1.10 -12.29 -0.87
C GLY A 37 -0.41 -11.38 0.15
N THR A 38 0.57 -10.58 -0.26
CA THR A 38 1.37 -9.76 0.67
C THR A 38 1.34 -8.28 0.30
N ILE A 39 1.52 -7.41 1.31
CA ILE A 39 1.75 -5.97 1.13
C ILE A 39 3.18 -5.69 1.52
N PHE A 40 3.95 -5.04 0.64
CA PHE A 40 5.24 -4.48 1.02
C PHE A 40 5.07 -3.02 1.40
N THR A 41 5.45 -2.64 2.62
CA THR A 41 5.30 -1.28 3.13
C THR A 41 6.45 -0.94 4.06
N ASN A 42 7.04 0.25 3.97
CA ASN A 42 8.11 0.72 4.87
C ASN A 42 9.20 -0.34 5.16
N GLY A 43 9.66 -1.06 4.14
CA GLY A 43 10.72 -2.08 4.26
C GLY A 43 10.30 -3.41 4.90
N HIS A 44 9.02 -3.64 5.20
CA HIS A 44 8.53 -4.91 5.75
C HIS A 44 7.35 -5.48 4.95
N VAL A 45 7.14 -6.79 5.12
CA VAL A 45 6.08 -7.56 4.45
C VAL A 45 4.94 -7.81 5.44
N ILE A 46 3.72 -7.44 5.07
CA ILE A 46 2.49 -7.82 5.75
C ILE A 46 1.88 -8.99 4.97
N THR A 47 1.61 -10.10 5.65
CA THR A 47 1.09 -11.32 5.03
C THR A 47 -0.44 -11.34 4.98
N ARG A 48 -1.02 -12.16 4.09
CA ARG A 48 -2.46 -12.40 4.02
C ARG A 48 -3.03 -12.77 5.38
N THR A 49 -2.37 -13.66 6.11
CA THR A 49 -2.80 -14.08 7.45
C THR A 49 -2.87 -12.90 8.42
N THR A 50 -1.86 -12.01 8.41
CA THR A 50 -1.87 -10.79 9.22
C THR A 50 -3.00 -9.85 8.84
N ILE A 51 -3.27 -9.71 7.54
CA ILE A 51 -4.37 -8.88 7.00
C ILE A 51 -5.72 -9.43 7.46
N GLU A 52 -5.95 -10.74 7.31
CA GLU A 52 -7.19 -11.40 7.74
C GLU A 52 -7.41 -11.29 9.26
N GLN A 53 -6.35 -11.48 10.05
CA GLN A 53 -6.39 -11.29 11.50
C GLN A 53 -6.75 -9.84 11.88
N ALA A 54 -6.16 -8.86 11.18
CA ALA A 54 -6.49 -7.45 11.40
C ALA A 54 -7.97 -7.16 11.08
N LYS A 55 -8.49 -7.67 9.96
CA LYS A 55 -9.92 -7.54 9.60
C LYS A 55 -10.83 -8.13 10.67
N ALA A 56 -10.52 -9.35 11.12
CA ALA A 56 -11.30 -10.01 12.17
C ALA A 56 -11.27 -9.22 13.49
N TYR A 57 -10.11 -8.70 13.87
CA TYR A 57 -9.95 -7.90 15.08
C TYR A 57 -10.79 -6.62 15.03
N PHE A 58 -10.64 -5.81 13.98
CA PHE A 58 -11.36 -4.54 13.87
C PHE A 58 -12.87 -4.75 13.76
N ASN A 59 -13.32 -5.79 13.05
CA ASN A 59 -14.75 -6.13 13.00
C ASN A 59 -15.29 -6.51 14.39
N ALA A 60 -14.53 -7.29 15.17
CA ALA A 60 -14.93 -7.67 16.51
C ALA A 60 -14.97 -6.46 17.47
N GLN A 61 -14.03 -5.52 17.37
CA GLN A 61 -14.06 -4.30 18.17
C GLN A 61 -15.23 -3.39 17.80
N TYR A 62 -15.49 -3.21 16.51
CA TYR A 62 -16.63 -2.47 16.02
C TYR A 62 -17.95 -3.03 16.58
N ARG A 63 -18.17 -4.36 16.50
CA ARG A 63 -19.36 -5.01 17.04
C ARG A 63 -19.53 -4.79 18.54
N LYS A 64 -18.46 -4.93 19.32
CA LYS A 64 -18.48 -4.70 20.77
C LYS A 64 -18.86 -3.27 21.14
N LEU A 65 -18.47 -2.30 20.32
CA LEU A 65 -18.83 -0.91 20.53
C LEU A 65 -20.24 -0.58 20.05
N ALA A 66 -20.71 -1.20 18.97
CA ALA A 66 -22.07 -1.06 18.49
C ALA A 66 -23.13 -1.57 19.51
N GLU A 67 -22.74 -2.49 20.39
CA GLU A 67 -23.57 -2.96 21.51
C GLU A 67 -23.67 -1.95 22.67
N ARG A 68 -22.85 -0.88 22.66
CA ARG A 68 -22.80 0.14 23.72
C ARG A 68 -23.44 1.43 23.22
N ASP A 69 -24.48 1.91 23.88
CA ASP A 69 -25.12 3.20 23.57
C ASP A 69 -24.44 4.35 24.33
N ASP A 70 -23.15 4.53 24.08
CA ASP A 70 -22.32 5.60 24.66
C ASP A 70 -21.72 6.45 23.51
N GLU A 71 -21.67 7.78 23.67
CA GLU A 71 -21.14 8.68 22.63
C GLU A 71 -19.66 8.40 22.32
N GLY A 72 -18.84 8.07 23.32
CA GLY A 72 -17.44 7.69 23.11
C GLY A 72 -17.30 6.35 22.37
N ALA A 73 -18.28 5.45 22.52
CA ALA A 73 -18.32 4.21 21.74
C ALA A 73 -18.66 4.46 20.26
N LYS A 74 -19.49 5.46 19.95
CA LYS A 74 -19.84 5.85 18.57
C LYS A 74 -18.65 6.46 17.82
N ASP A 75 -17.90 7.33 18.47
CA ASP A 75 -16.68 7.92 17.89
C ASP A 75 -15.63 6.83 17.60
N MET A 76 -15.42 5.91 18.54
CA MET A 76 -14.46 4.83 18.38
C MET A 76 -14.90 3.79 17.34
N ALA A 77 -16.20 3.53 17.21
CA ALA A 77 -16.74 2.67 16.15
C ALA A 77 -16.44 3.24 14.76
N SER A 78 -16.59 4.56 14.59
CA SER A 78 -16.28 5.25 13.34
C SER A 78 -14.79 5.13 12.96
N ILE A 79 -13.89 5.17 13.94
CA ILE A 79 -12.44 4.95 13.72
C ILE A 79 -12.17 3.53 13.21
N TYR A 80 -12.81 2.52 13.79
CA TYR A 80 -12.65 1.14 13.35
C TYR A 80 -13.27 0.87 11.98
N GLU A 81 -14.37 1.55 11.64
CA GLU A 81 -14.96 1.51 10.31
C GLU A 81 -13.97 2.02 9.25
N VAL A 82 -13.36 3.19 9.47
CA VAL A 82 -12.34 3.74 8.57
C VAL A 82 -11.15 2.80 8.42
N ALA A 83 -10.70 2.16 9.51
CA ALA A 83 -9.61 1.19 9.45
C ALA A 83 -9.95 -0.04 8.60
N MET A 84 -11.17 -0.58 8.72
CA MET A 84 -11.63 -1.71 7.90
C MET A 84 -11.70 -1.34 6.42
N GLU A 85 -12.25 -0.17 6.10
CA GLU A 85 -12.37 0.31 4.72
C GLU A 85 -11.01 0.55 4.08
N ALA A 86 -10.05 1.10 4.83
CA ALA A 86 -8.68 1.23 4.36
C ALA A 86 -8.05 -0.14 4.02
N ILE A 87 -8.26 -1.15 4.88
CA ILE A 87 -7.77 -2.51 4.62
C ILE A 87 -8.45 -3.12 3.38
N ASN A 88 -9.74 -2.91 3.19
CA ASN A 88 -10.48 -3.37 2.01
C ASN A 88 -9.91 -2.74 0.73
N MET A 89 -9.80 -1.41 0.70
CA MET A 89 -9.23 -0.69 -0.44
C MET A 89 -7.81 -1.13 -0.78
N MET A 90 -6.98 -1.39 0.23
CA MET A 90 -5.61 -1.89 0.01
C MET A 90 -5.59 -3.26 -0.67
N VAL A 91 -6.54 -4.15 -0.35
CA VAL A 91 -6.62 -5.50 -0.93
C VAL A 91 -7.28 -5.48 -2.31
N GLU A 92 -8.32 -4.66 -2.50
CA GLU A 92 -9.06 -4.56 -3.78
C GLU A 92 -8.28 -3.82 -4.88
N THR A 93 -7.38 -2.90 -4.52
CA THR A 93 -6.55 -2.16 -5.48
C THR A 93 -5.31 -2.93 -5.96
N GLY A 94 -5.14 -4.18 -5.53
CA GLY A 94 -4.14 -5.07 -6.11
C GLY A 94 -4.39 -5.26 -7.61
N PRO A 95 -3.35 -5.22 -8.47
CA PRO A 95 -3.55 -5.44 -9.90
C PRO A 95 -4.26 -6.77 -10.11
N ALA A 96 -5.40 -6.74 -10.81
CA ALA A 96 -6.08 -7.95 -11.22
C ALA A 96 -5.07 -8.82 -12.00
N PRO A 97 -5.02 -10.15 -11.75
CA PRO A 97 -4.12 -11.04 -12.47
C PRO A 97 -4.54 -11.05 -13.95
N GLY A 98 -3.87 -10.25 -14.78
CA GLY A 98 -4.17 -10.12 -16.21
C GLY A 98 -4.02 -8.74 -16.85
N GLY A 99 -3.67 -7.69 -16.09
CA GLY A 99 -3.44 -6.35 -16.66
C GLY A 99 -2.14 -6.28 -17.49
N THR A 100 -2.23 -6.56 -18.78
CA THR A 100 -1.13 -6.35 -19.74
C THR A 100 -0.70 -4.88 -19.70
N PRO A 101 0.59 -4.54 -19.54
CA PRO A 101 1.03 -3.16 -19.68
C PRO A 101 0.88 -2.75 -21.16
N GLY A 102 -0.19 -2.03 -21.45
CA GLY A 102 -0.39 -1.38 -22.73
C GLY A 102 0.73 -0.37 -22.97
N GLN A 103 1.43 -0.58 -24.08
CA GLN A 103 2.36 0.36 -24.70
C GLN A 103 1.70 1.73 -24.88
N SER A 104 2.42 2.80 -24.53
CA SER A 104 2.29 4.14 -25.12
C SER A 104 3.61 4.87 -24.95
#